data_AF-A0A6B3G3R8-F1
#
_entry.id   AF-A0A6B3G3R8-F1
#
_cell.length_a   1.000
_cell.length_b   1.000
_cell.length_c   1.000
_cell.angle_alpha   90.00
_cell.angle_beta   90.00
_cell.angle_gamma   90.00
#
_symmetry.space_group_name_H-M   'P 1'
#
loop_
_entity.id
_entity.type
_entity.pdbx_description
1 polymer ?
#
loop_
_entity_poly.entity_id
_entity_poly.type
_entity_poly.pdbx_seq_one_letter_code
_entity_poly.pdbx_strand_id
1 'polypeptide(L)' 'DLGFLPDVERIITMLPAKRQTMLFSATMPGAVISLARRYMSQPTHINATSPDDEGTTVKNTVQHVYRAHN' A
#
# COMPACT_ATOMS: atom_id res chain seq x y z
N ASP A 1 4.26 -4.42 -14.68
CA ASP A 1 2.96 -4.96 -15.09
C ASP A 1 2.41 -5.73 -13.89
N LEU A 2 1.36 -5.24 -13.24
CA LEU A 2 0.94 -5.76 -11.93
C LEU A 2 0.12 -7.06 -12.07
N GLY A 3 -0.31 -7.43 -13.28
CA GLY A 3 -1.06 -8.66 -13.57
C GLY A 3 -2.51 -8.66 -13.08
N PHE A 4 -2.78 -8.09 -11.90
CA PHE A 4 -4.10 -8.04 -11.28
C PHE A 4 -4.98 -6.85 -11.69
N LEU A 5 -4.48 -5.93 -12.52
CA LEU A 5 -5.23 -4.73 -12.92
C LEU A 5 -6.56 -5.04 -13.63
N PRO A 6 -6.62 -5.99 -14.59
CA PRO A 6 -7.89 -6.31 -15.25
C PRO A 6 -8.96 -6.82 -14.27
N ASP A 7 -8.54 -7.58 -13.25
CA ASP A 7 -9.45 -8.09 -12.23
C ASP A 7 -9.98 -6.98 -11.33
N VAL A 8 -9.11 -6.04 -10.93
CA VAL A 8 -9.50 -4.85 -10.17
C VAL A 8 -10.48 -3.99 -10.97
N GLU A 9 -10.23 -3.78 -12.27
CA GLU A 9 -11.14 -3.04 -13.16
C GLU A 9 -12.50 -3.70 -13.24
N ARG A 10 -12.54 -5.02 -13.43
CA ARG A 10 -13.80 -5.79 -13.45
C ARG A 10 -14.59 -5.66 -12.15
N ILE A 11 -13.93 -5.69 -10.99
CA ILE A 11 -14.61 -5.50 -9.71
C ILE A 11 -15.14 -4.08 -9.59
N ILE A 12 -14.35 -3.08 -9.95
CA ILE A 12 -14.70 -1.66 -9.83
C ILE A 12 -15.91 -1.30 -10.70
N THR A 13 -16.04 -1.88 -11.89
CA THR A 13 -17.18 -1.61 -12.79
C THR A 13 -18.50 -2.18 -12.27
N MET A 14 -18.46 -3.17 -11.38
CA MET A 14 -19.64 -3.74 -10.72
C MET A 14 -20.09 -2.92 -9.50
N LEU A 15 -19.31 -1.94 -9.05
CA LEU A 15 -19.62 -1.12 -7.88
C LEU A 15 -20.37 0.17 -8.27
N PRO A 16 -21.21 0.72 -7.37
CA PRO A 16 -21.82 2.03 -7.56
C PRO A 16 -20.79 3.12 -7.87
N ALA A 17 -21.18 4.11 -8.68
CA ALA A 17 -20.30 5.22 -9.06
C ALA A 17 -19.84 6.04 -7.84
N LYS A 18 -20.75 6.26 -6.88
CA LYS A 18 -20.44 6.91 -5.60
C LYS A 18 -20.03 5.84 -4.58
N ARG A 19 -18.75 5.81 -4.25
CA ARG A 19 -18.15 4.86 -3.30
C ARG A 19 -16.93 5.47 -2.61
N GLN A 20 -16.60 4.94 -1.45
CA GLN A 20 -15.33 5.23 -0.78
C GLN A 20 -14.29 4.22 -1.26
N THR A 21 -13.14 4.71 -1.74
CA THR A 21 -12.02 3.88 -2.18
C THR A 21 -10.82 4.19 -1.30
N MET A 22 -10.13 3.16 -0.80
CA MET A 22 -8.87 3.27 -0.06
C MET A 22 -7.81 2.40 -0.72
N LEU A 23 -6.57 2.89 -0.79
CA LEU A 23 -5.43 2.16 -1.31
C LEU A 23 -4.35 2.11 -0.23
N PHE A 24 -3.90 0.91 0.11
CA PHE A 24 -2.79 0.68 1.04
C PHE A 24 -1.63 0.07 0.28
N SER A 25 -0.45 0.68 0.42
CA SER A 25 0.77 0.18 -0.20
C SER A 25 1.98 0.45 0.67
N ALA A 26 2.90 -0.51 0.72
CA ALA A 26 4.19 -0.35 1.42
C ALA A 26 5.17 0.51 0.61
N THR A 27 5.02 0.55 -0.72
CA THR A 27 5.87 1.33 -1.63
C THR A 27 5.03 2.09 -2.65
N MET A 28 5.58 3.15 -3.23
CA MET A 28 4.85 4.03 -4.16
C MET A 28 5.53 4.14 -5.53
N PRO A 29 5.70 3.03 -6.28
CA PRO A 29 6.14 3.11 -7.67
C PRO A 29 5.07 3.81 -8.53
N GLY A 30 5.46 4.35 -9.69
CA GLY A 30 4.57 5.11 -10.56
C GLY A 30 3.26 4.39 -10.94
N ALA A 31 3.27 3.06 -11.04
CA ALA A 31 2.09 2.24 -11.32
C ALA A 31 1.05 2.23 -10.18
N VAL A 32 1.47 2.34 -8.92
CA VAL A 32 0.57 2.44 -7.76
C VAL A 32 -0.04 3.83 -7.68
N ILE A 33 0.76 4.87 -7.98
CA ILE A 33 0.29 6.26 -8.04
C ILE A 33 -0.76 6.43 -9.15
N SER A 34 -0.53 5.83 -10.32
CA SER A 34 -1.50 5.90 -11.43
C SER A 34 -2.81 5.19 -11.10
N LEU A 35 -2.75 4.06 -10.40
CA LEU A 35 -3.94 3.35 -9.89
C LEU A 35 -4.75 4.24 -8.93
N ALA A 36 -4.10 4.84 -7.94
CA ALA A 36 -4.74 5.74 -6.98
C ALA A 36 -5.47 6.89 -7.68
N ARG A 37 -4.80 7.56 -8.63
CA ARG A 37 -5.36 8.67 -9.41
C ARG A 37 -6.56 8.27 -10.27
N ARG A 38 -6.57 7.03 -10.78
CA ARG A 38 -7.62 6.55 -11.67
C ARG A 38 -8.91 6.19 -10.94
N TYR A 39 -8.82 5.60 -9.74
CA TYR A 39 -10.00 5.02 -9.07
C TYR A 39 -10.40 5.68 -7.75
N MET A 40 -9.64 6.67 -7.27
CA MET A 40 -9.99 7.44 -6.07
C MET A 40 -10.42 8.86 -6.46
N SER A 41 -11.44 9.39 -5.78
CA SER A 41 -11.85 10.79 -5.92
C SER A 41 -11.26 11.60 -4.77
N GLN A 42 -10.47 12.63 -5.10
CA GLN A 42 -9.81 13.52 -4.12
C GLN A 42 -9.15 12.78 -2.94
N PRO A 43 -8.22 11.83 -3.19
CA PRO A 43 -7.63 11.03 -2.12
C PRO A 43 -6.76 11.89 -1.20
N THR A 44 -6.90 11.71 0.11
CA THR A 44 -5.92 12.18 1.08
C THR A 44 -4.76 11.20 1.13
N HIS A 45 -3.54 11.68 0.93
CA HIS A 45 -2.33 10.86 1.00
C HIS A 45 -1.75 10.91 2.42
N ILE A 46 -1.60 9.75 3.04
CA ILE A 46 -1.01 9.61 4.38
C ILE A 46 0.17 8.64 4.23
N ASN A 47 1.35 9.09 4.68
CA ASN A 47 2.54 8.24 4.75
C ASN A 47 2.89 7.99 6.22
N ALA A 48 3.17 6.73 6.56
CA ALA A 48 3.49 6.32 7.92
C ALA A 48 5.00 6.43 8.23
N THR A 49 5.86 6.72 7.24
CA THR A 49 7.27 7.01 7.50
C THR A 49 7.48 8.47 7.87
N SER A 50 8.05 8.71 9.05
CA SER A 50 8.60 10.02 9.40
C SER A 50 9.89 10.25 8.60
N PRO A 51 10.25 11.50 8.25
CA PRO A 51 11.55 11.80 7.63
C PRO A 51 12.74 11.29 8.45
N ASP A 52 12.56 11.17 9.76
CA ASP A 52 13.56 10.72 10.73
C ASP A 52 13.50 9.20 11.02
N ASP A 53 12.62 8.46 10.34
CA ASP A 53 12.39 7.03 10.59
C ASP A 53 13.40 6.15 9.81
N GLU A 54 14.68 6.35 10.11
CA GLU A 54 15.78 5.50 9.63
C GLU A 54 15.73 4.14 10.34
N GLY A 55 14.79 3.27 9.95
CA GLY A 55 14.84 1.84 10.27
C GLY A 55 14.85 1.48 11.76
N THR A 56 14.46 2.41 12.65
CA THR A 56 14.44 2.14 14.08
C THR A 56 13.33 1.14 14.33
N THR A 57 13.69 -0.05 14.81
CA THR A 57 12.69 -1.03 15.21
C THR A 57 11.79 -0.39 16.26
N VAL A 58 10.48 -0.44 16.06
CA VAL A 58 9.52 0.08 17.05
C VAL A 58 9.92 -0.48 18.42
N LYS A 59 10.05 0.38 19.44
CA LYS A 59 10.58 0.01 20.77
C LYS A 59 9.88 -1.18 21.43
N ASN A 60 8.72 -1.60 20.90
CA ASN A 60 7.89 -2.67 21.40
C ASN A 60 8.04 -4.02 20.65
N THR A 61 9.07 -4.19 19.82
CA THR A 61 9.30 -5.45 19.10
C THR A 61 10.41 -6.25 19.76
N VAL A 62 10.07 -7.39 20.38
CA VAL A 62 11.06 -8.37 20.87
C VAL A 62 11.49 -9.25 19.69
N GLN A 63 12.77 -9.22 19.33
CA GLN A 63 13.33 -10.05 18.27
C GLN A 63 14.07 -11.24 18.87
N HIS A 64 13.72 -12.46 18.45
CA HIS A 64 14.45 -13.67 18.79
C HIS A 64 15.15 -14.20 17.54
N VAL A 65 16.47 -14.34 17.58
CA VAL A 65 17.27 -14.92 16.50
C VAL A 65 17.84 -16.24 16.98
N TYR A 66 17.53 -17.32 16.26
CA TYR A 66 18.08 -18.65 16.52
C TYR A 66 19.05 -19.03 15.40
N ARG A 67 20.29 -19.36 15.75
CA ARG A 67 21.28 -19.89 14.81
C ARG A 67 21.06 -21.40 14.68
N ALA A 68 20.64 -21.85 13.51
CA ALA A 68 20.31 -23.26 13.30
C ALA A 68 21.50 -24.14 12.86
N HIS A 69 22.59 -23.58 12.30
CA HIS A 69 23.73 -24.36 11.79
C HIS A 69 25.04 -23.55 11.90
N ASN A 70 26.17 -24.26 11.98
CA ASN A 70 27.55 -23.73 12.06
C ASN A 70 28.17 -23.54 10.67
#